data_AF-A0A957DSA5-F1
#
_entry.id   AF-A0A957DSA5-F1
#
_cell.length_a   1.000
_cell.length_b   1.000
_cell.length_c   1.000
_cell.angle_alpha   90.00
_cell.angle_beta   90.00
_cell.angle_gamma   90.00
#
_symmetry.space_group_name_H-M   'P 1'
#
loop_
_entity.id
_entity.type
_entity.pdbx_description
1 polymer ?
#
loop_
_entity_poly.entity_id
_entity_poly.type
_entity_poly.pdbx_seq_one_letter_code
_entity_poly.pdbx_strand_id
1 'polypeptide(L)' 'MNEQNKSLAELVQDLPPDVMVEVRHFIEFLLSKRQNATEYKLRQNWAGALREHQEQYSSLELQKKALEWREE' A
#
# COMPACT_ATOMS: atom_id res chain seq x y z
N MET A 1 -18.96 8.12 -33.49
CA MET A 1 -19.09 6.85 -32.74
C MET A 1 -19.25 7.21 -31.27
N ASN A 2 -20.50 7.20 -30.79
CA ASN A 2 -20.83 7.53 -29.41
C ASN A 2 -21.08 6.21 -28.67
N GLU A 3 -20.02 5.55 -28.21
CA GLU A 3 -20.12 4.35 -27.34
C GLU A 3 -20.08 4.74 -25.86
N GLN A 4 -20.81 5.78 -25.48
CA GLN A 4 -20.81 6.28 -24.10
C GLN A 4 -22.23 6.45 -23.61
N ASN A 5 -22.92 5.33 -23.38
CA ASN A 5 -24.03 5.23 -22.41
C ASN A 5 -24.59 3.81 -22.23
N LYS A 6 -23.81 2.75 -22.53
CA LYS A 6 -24.21 1.41 -22.05
C LYS A 6 -24.00 1.36 -20.54
N SER A 7 -25.01 0.94 -19.80
CA SER A 7 -24.88 0.77 -18.36
C SER A 7 -23.87 -0.34 -18.06
N LEU A 8 -23.19 -0.27 -16.92
CA LEU A 8 -22.25 -1.33 -16.52
C LEU A 8 -22.92 -2.72 -16.51
N ALA A 9 -24.22 -2.78 -16.21
CA ALA A 9 -25.00 -4.00 -16.24
C ALA A 9 -25.19 -4.57 -17.66
N GLU A 10 -25.35 -3.72 -18.68
CA GLU A 10 -25.47 -4.14 -20.07
C GLU A 10 -24.14 -4.68 -20.61
N LEU A 11 -23.02 -4.04 -20.25
CA LEU A 11 -21.69 -4.53 -20.62
C LEU A 11 -21.38 -5.89 -19.99
N VAL A 12 -21.83 -6.13 -18.76
CA VAL A 12 -21.69 -7.43 -18.06
C VAL A 12 -22.58 -8.52 -18.67
N GLN A 13 -23.72 -8.18 -19.28
CA GLN A 13 -24.54 -9.15 -20.01
C GLN A 13 -23.97 -9.51 -21.38
N ASP A 14 -23.32 -8.57 -22.06
CA ASP A 14 -22.67 -8.79 -23.37
C ASP A 14 -21.31 -9.53 -23.25
N LEU A 15 -20.83 -9.78 -22.02
CA LEU A 15 -19.53 -10.38 -21.76
C LEU A 15 -19.52 -11.90 -22.03
N PRO A 16 -18.49 -12.42 -22.74
CA PRO A 16 -18.33 -13.86 -22.91
C PRO A 16 -18.10 -14.55 -21.55
N PRO A 17 -18.57 -15.79 -21.37
CA PRO A 17 -18.51 -16.50 -20.10
C PRO A 17 -17.09 -16.81 -19.62
N ASP A 18 -16.06 -16.75 -20.48
CA ASP A 18 -14.67 -16.99 -20.08
C ASP A 18 -14.09 -15.81 -19.27
N VAL A 19 -14.46 -14.56 -19.61
CA VAL A 19 -13.94 -13.35 -18.95
C VAL A 19 -14.74 -12.99 -17.69
N MET A 20 -15.91 -13.59 -17.47
CA MET A 20 -16.76 -13.31 -16.30
C MET A 20 -16.03 -13.50 -14.96
N VAL A 21 -15.11 -14.46 -14.90
CA VAL A 21 -14.29 -14.71 -13.70
C VAL A 21 -13.30 -13.57 -13.47
N GLU A 22 -12.66 -13.07 -14.52
CA GLU A 22 -11.70 -11.98 -14.43
C GLU A 22 -12.38 -10.65 -14.07
N VAL A 23 -13.56 -10.39 -14.65
CA VAL A 23 -14.39 -9.23 -14.31
C VAL A 23 -14.81 -9.27 -12.83
N ARG A 24 -15.21 -10.45 -12.33
CA ARG A 24 -15.54 -10.62 -10.91
C ARG A 24 -14.34 -10.27 -10.03
N HIS A 25 -13.17 -10.86 -10.31
CA HIS A 25 -11.95 -10.58 -9.54
C HIS A 25 -11.57 -9.09 -9.60
N PHE A 26 -11.76 -8.44 -10.75
CA PHE A 26 -11.48 -7.02 -10.89
C PHE A 26 -12.43 -6.16 -10.06
N ILE A 27 -13.72 -6.49 -10.03
CA ILE A 27 -14.70 -5.79 -9.18
C ILE A 27 -14.37 -5.98 -7.70
N GLU A 28 -14.06 -7.20 -7.27
CA GLU A 28 -13.63 -7.51 -5.90
C GLU A 28 -12.35 -6.74 -5.51
N PHE A 29 -11.39 -6.64 -6.44
CA PHE A 29 -10.19 -5.83 -6.26
C PHE A 29 -10.51 -4.34 -6.09
N LEU A 30 -11.38 -3.77 -6.93
CA LEU A 30 -11.77 -2.36 -6.80
C LEU A 30 -12.49 -2.06 -5.49
N LEU A 31 -13.36 -2.97 -5.03
CA LEU A 31 -14.05 -2.85 -3.74
C LEU A 31 -13.08 -2.91 -2.56
N SER A 32 -12.14 -3.87 -2.58
CA SER A 32 -11.14 -3.99 -1.51
C SER A 32 -10.15 -2.82 -1.50
N LYS A 33 -9.71 -2.34 -2.67
CA LYS A 33 -8.85 -1.16 -2.80
C LYS A 33 -9.50 0.09 -2.22
N ARG A 34 -10.81 0.29 -2.43
CA ARG A 34 -11.53 1.44 -1.87
C ARG A 34 -11.61 1.40 -0.34
N GLN A 35 -11.75 0.20 0.25
CA GLN A 35 -11.78 0.04 1.71
C GLN A 35 -10.39 0.28 2.32
N ASN A 36 -9.34 -0.23 1.68
CA ASN A 36 -7.95 -0.08 2.11
C ASN A 36 -7.34 1.29 1.78
N ALA A 37 -8.00 2.10 0.94
CA ALA A 37 -7.62 3.50 0.66
C ALA A 37 -8.03 4.46 1.79
N THR A 38 -8.43 3.96 2.96
CA THR A 38 -8.41 4.77 4.17
C THR A 38 -6.96 5.16 4.39
N GLU A 39 -6.63 6.43 4.12
CA GLU A 39 -5.28 6.99 4.16
C GLU A 39 -4.61 6.63 5.49
N TYR A 40 -3.88 5.51 5.52
CA TYR A 40 -2.97 5.22 6.61
C TYR A 40 -1.82 6.22 6.45
N LYS A 41 -2.00 7.41 7.03
CA LYS A 41 -0.92 8.36 7.21
C LYS A 41 0.19 7.60 7.92
N LEU A 42 1.34 7.47 7.26
CA LEU A 42 2.52 6.88 7.85
C LEU A 42 2.77 7.61 9.18
N ARG A 43 2.67 6.88 10.29
CA ARG A 43 2.64 7.50 11.62
C ARG A 43 3.91 8.30 11.92
N GLN A 44 5.03 7.98 11.26
CA GLN A 44 6.34 8.63 11.43
C GLN A 44 6.73 8.84 12.90
N ASN A 45 6.22 7.99 13.79
CA ASN A 45 6.48 8.03 15.23
C ASN A 45 7.95 7.73 15.57
N TRP A 46 8.67 7.11 14.64
CA TRP A 46 10.12 6.91 14.69
C TRP A 46 10.91 8.16 14.27
N ALA A 47 10.31 9.09 13.49
CA ALA A 47 11.02 10.25 12.99
C ALA A 47 11.30 11.22 14.14
N GLY A 48 12.59 11.39 14.47
CA GLY A 48 13.02 12.24 15.58
C GLY A 48 13.10 11.56 16.94
N ALA A 49 12.74 10.27 17.06
CA ALA A 49 12.86 9.52 18.31
C ALA A 49 14.30 9.47 18.86
N LEU A 50 15.30 9.67 18.02
CA LEU A 50 16.72 9.68 18.42
C LEU A 50 17.24 11.06 18.86
N ARG A 51 16.42 12.13 18.80
CA ARG A 51 16.87 13.48 19.18
C ARG A 51 17.24 13.58 20.66
N GLU A 52 16.52 12.87 21.52
CA GLU A 52 16.77 12.86 22.98
C GLU A 52 18.11 12.20 23.34
N HIS A 53 18.63 11.36 22.43
CA HIS A 53 19.89 10.63 22.63
C HIS A 53 21.07 11.26 21.88
N GLN A 54 20.88 12.42 21.25
CA GLN A 54 21.91 13.09 20.47
C GLN A 54 23.14 13.49 21.30
N GLU A 55 22.94 13.81 22.59
CA GLU A 55 24.03 14.12 23.52
C GLU A 55 24.67 12.87 24.13
N GLN A 56 23.99 11.72 24.08
CA GLN A 56 24.43 10.47 24.68
C GLN A 56 25.19 9.57 23.70
N TYR A 57 24.89 9.68 22.41
CA TYR A 57 25.51 8.88 21.38
C TYR A 57 25.91 9.74 20.19
N SER A 58 27.19 9.67 19.85
CA SER A 58 27.71 10.16 18.57
C SER A 58 27.32 9.21 17.44
N SER A 59 27.24 9.73 16.21
CA SER A 59 26.97 8.91 15.02
C SER A 59 27.96 7.75 14.85
N LEU A 60 29.20 7.92 15.32
CA LEU A 60 30.25 6.91 15.26
C LEU A 60 29.99 5.74 16.23
N GLU A 61 29.49 6.02 17.44
CA GLU A 61 29.16 4.98 18.43
C GLU A 61 27.96 4.16 17.99
N LEU A 62 26.94 4.80 17.39
CA LEU A 62 25.80 4.10 16.81
C LEU A 62 26.23 3.19 15.65
N GLN A 63 27.17 3.65 14.82
CA GLN A 63 27.70 2.83 13.73
C GLN A 63 28.45 1.60 14.24
N LYS A 64 29.26 1.73 15.30
CA LYS A 64 29.96 0.59 15.92
C LYS A 64 28.96 -0.42 16.51
N LYS A 65 28.00 0.05 17.30
CA LYS A 65 26.93 -0.80 17.84
C LYS A 65 26.13 -1.52 16.76
N ALA A 66 25.87 -0.86 15.63
CA ALA A 66 25.16 -1.47 14.51
C ALA A 66 25.96 -2.57 13.79
N LEU A 67 27.30 -2.51 13.82
CA LEU A 67 28.15 -3.61 13.33
C LEU A 67 28.13 -4.78 14.30
N GLU A 68 28.23 -4.51 15.61
CA GLU A 68 28.14 -5.53 16.66
C GLU A 68 26.81 -6.31 16.59
N TRP A 69 25.68 -5.61 16.42
CA TRP A 69 24.35 -6.24 16.29
C TRP A 69 24.13 -7.01 14.98
N ARG A 70 25.01 -6.89 13.99
CA ARG A 70 24.95 -7.67 12.74
C ARG A 70 25.82 -8.93 12.80
N GLU A 71 26.73 -8.98 13.76
CA GLU A 71 27.63 -10.11 13.98
C GLU A 71 27.08 -11.09 15.03
N GLU A 72 26.05 -10.69 15.79
CA GLU A 72 25.13 -11.56 16.57
C GLU A 72 24.00 -12.14 15.69
#